data_AF-A0A1N7MMA7-F1
#
_entry.id   AF-A0A1N7MMA7-F1
#
_cell.length_a   1.000
_cell.length_b   1.000
_cell.length_c   1.000
_cell.angle_alpha   90.00
_cell.angle_beta   90.00
_cell.angle_gamma   90.00
#
_symmetry.space_group_name_H-M   'P 1'
#
loop_
_entity.id
_entity.type
_entity.pdbx_description
1 polymer ?
#
loop_
_entity_poly.entity_id
_entity_poly.type
_entity_poly.pdbx_seq_one_letter_code
_entity_poly.pdbx_strand_id
1 'polypeptide(L)'
;MKKSFKIIGLVATIMLSGKLYAQNTDIYKGIEFKMPKVIETSFAANTVSIKDFGGVAGGSVKNTEAFKKAIDVLVKKGGGKLVVPRGLWLTGPIVLQSNINLHVEDGAMIIFSTDKSDYPLVDVSFEGLNTIRCQSPISAKNAKNIAITGKGVIDGSGDAWRAVKKGKLSETEWKKFVASGGIVSKDGKTWYPSESYKKGFEGSSSFNVPDKINKSELESVKDFLRPVMVSIVGCDQVLLDGPTFQNSPAWNLHPLMTSNLILRNLTVRNPWYSQNGDGVDLESCKNVLIYDNTFDVGDDAICIKSGKNEDGRKRGMPTENVIIKNNMVYHGHGGFVIGSEMSGGARNMHISDCTFIGTDIGLRFKTTRGRGGVVENIYIKNIDMINIPTQTIGFNMFYEGASPVLEDGQKEEGNKAPEKTFAVTEETPVFRNIYFKNITATNSDEAITLFGLAEMNLKNIVIEDSQFETKKGLSIVDADGIQLKNVKLKYSEGTGATIYNSKNIDLQGLQLESTHKPTIKIVGAKTSAVKLPKDVKGEQLSISKETAKKAVK
;
A
#
# COMPACT_ATOMS: atom_id res chain seq x y z
N MET A 1 -60.98 -42.13 -44.86
CA MET A 1 -59.91 -41.10 -44.80
C MET A 1 -60.38 -39.91 -44.00
N LYS A 2 -59.90 -39.70 -42.77
CA LYS A 2 -59.92 -38.39 -42.09
C LYS A 2 -58.85 -38.42 -40.98
N LYS A 3 -57.99 -37.41 -41.04
CA LYS A 3 -56.67 -37.30 -40.41
C LYS A 3 -56.79 -36.98 -38.91
N SER A 4 -55.95 -37.63 -38.11
CA SER A 4 -55.63 -37.23 -36.74
C SER A 4 -54.70 -36.02 -36.75
N PHE A 5 -55.05 -34.95 -36.04
CA PHE A 5 -54.14 -33.87 -35.68
C PHE A 5 -53.84 -33.95 -34.18
N LYS A 6 -52.59 -34.27 -33.83
CA LYS A 6 -52.03 -34.08 -32.49
C LYS A 6 -51.53 -32.63 -32.41
N ILE A 7 -52.04 -31.86 -31.45
CA ILE A 7 -51.48 -30.57 -31.07
C ILE A 7 -50.38 -30.86 -30.04
N ILE A 8 -49.13 -30.61 -30.43
CA ILE A 8 -47.97 -30.59 -29.53
C ILE A 8 -47.77 -29.14 -29.10
N GLY A 9 -48.06 -28.83 -27.84
CA GLY A 9 -47.70 -27.55 -27.23
C GLY A 9 -46.21 -27.54 -26.89
N LEU A 10 -45.44 -26.69 -27.57
CA LEU A 10 -44.04 -26.45 -27.28
C LEU A 10 -43.94 -25.38 -26.19
N VAL A 11 -43.68 -25.79 -24.94
CA VAL A 11 -43.30 -24.86 -23.87
C VAL A 11 -41.80 -24.60 -24.02
N ALA A 12 -41.44 -23.42 -24.52
CA ALA A 12 -40.06 -22.95 -24.57
C ALA A 12 -39.65 -22.43 -23.18
N THR A 13 -39.00 -23.28 -22.40
CA THR A 13 -38.35 -22.86 -21.15
C THR A 13 -37.06 -22.13 -21.49
N ILE A 14 -37.09 -20.81 -21.48
CA ILE A 14 -35.88 -19.97 -21.58
C ILE A 14 -35.12 -20.11 -20.26
N MET A 15 -34.12 -21.00 -20.20
CA MET A 15 -33.14 -21.00 -19.12
C MET A 15 -32.17 -19.83 -19.32
N LEU A 16 -32.39 -18.71 -18.62
CA LEU A 16 -31.33 -17.73 -18.38
C LEU A 16 -30.32 -18.35 -17.41
N SER A 17 -29.23 -18.91 -17.93
CA SER A 17 -28.09 -19.33 -17.11
C SER A 17 -27.23 -18.12 -16.73
N GLY A 18 -27.70 -17.32 -15.76
CA GLY A 18 -26.82 -16.43 -15.03
C GLY A 18 -25.98 -17.27 -14.07
N LYS A 19 -24.68 -17.43 -14.31
CA LYS A 19 -23.77 -17.96 -13.29
C LYS A 19 -23.72 -16.95 -12.15
N LEU A 20 -24.48 -17.20 -11.08
CA LEU A 20 -24.26 -16.60 -9.77
C LEU A 20 -22.89 -17.07 -9.29
N TYR A 21 -21.89 -16.20 -9.34
CA TYR A 21 -20.67 -16.41 -8.57
C TYR A 21 -21.04 -16.18 -7.10
N ALA A 22 -21.21 -17.26 -6.34
CA ALA A 22 -21.33 -17.14 -4.90
C ALA A 22 -20.03 -16.54 -4.34
N GLN A 23 -20.15 -15.60 -3.40
CA GLN A 23 -19.00 -15.05 -2.68
C GLN A 23 -18.14 -16.20 -2.15
N ASN A 24 -16.84 -16.21 -2.46
CA ASN A 24 -15.92 -17.23 -2.00
C ASN A 24 -15.85 -17.20 -0.47
N THR A 25 -16.58 -18.09 0.21
CA THR A 25 -16.61 -18.15 1.67
C THR A 25 -15.29 -18.61 2.27
N ASP A 26 -14.43 -19.23 1.47
CA ASP A 26 -13.14 -19.73 1.92
C ASP A 26 -12.17 -18.62 2.30
N ILE A 27 -12.39 -17.39 1.79
CA ILE A 27 -11.61 -16.21 2.18
C ILE A 27 -11.65 -15.97 3.70
N TYR A 28 -12.75 -16.37 4.37
CA TYR A 28 -12.95 -16.21 5.82
C TYR A 28 -12.47 -17.40 6.65
N LYS A 29 -11.98 -18.49 6.04
CA LYS A 29 -11.45 -19.63 6.80
C LYS A 29 -10.13 -19.26 7.45
N GLY A 30 -9.99 -19.64 8.73
CA GLY A 30 -8.75 -19.49 9.49
C GLY A 30 -8.35 -18.05 9.79
N ILE A 31 -9.33 -17.14 9.92
CA ILE A 31 -9.12 -15.74 10.32
C ILE A 31 -9.17 -15.64 11.85
N GLU A 32 -8.25 -14.88 12.44
CA GLU A 32 -7.99 -14.82 13.89
C GLU A 32 -8.92 -13.86 14.64
N PHE A 33 -9.71 -13.07 13.92
CA PHE A 33 -10.64 -12.10 14.47
C PHE A 33 -12.04 -12.25 13.86
N LYS A 34 -13.05 -11.76 14.57
CA LYS A 34 -14.42 -11.73 14.07
C LYS A 34 -14.62 -10.47 13.23
N MET A 35 -15.16 -10.64 12.03
CA MET A 35 -15.63 -9.54 11.20
C MET A 35 -16.94 -9.93 10.50
N PRO A 36 -17.81 -8.96 10.16
CA PRO A 36 -18.93 -9.24 9.29
C PRO A 36 -18.43 -9.65 7.90
N LYS A 37 -19.26 -10.43 7.19
CA LYS A 37 -19.02 -10.67 5.76
C LYS A 37 -19.13 -9.36 5.00
N VAL A 38 -18.20 -9.13 4.09
CA VAL A 38 -18.20 -7.97 3.21
C VAL A 38 -19.34 -8.14 2.22
N ILE A 39 -20.14 -7.09 2.09
CA ILE A 39 -21.32 -7.08 1.22
C ILE A 39 -20.85 -6.89 -0.23
N GLU A 40 -21.16 -7.85 -1.12
CA GLU A 40 -20.88 -7.71 -2.56
C GLU A 40 -21.87 -6.76 -3.24
N THR A 41 -21.43 -6.09 -4.30
CA THR A 41 -22.27 -5.23 -5.14
C THR A 41 -23.31 -6.03 -5.93
N SER A 42 -24.49 -5.44 -6.16
CA SER A 42 -25.53 -6.02 -7.03
C SER A 42 -26.27 -4.92 -7.77
N PHE A 43 -26.48 -5.08 -9.07
CA PHE A 43 -26.95 -4.01 -9.96
C PHE A 43 -28.29 -4.36 -10.60
N ALA A 44 -29.10 -3.34 -10.85
CA ALA A 44 -30.28 -3.47 -11.69
C ALA A 44 -29.88 -4.01 -13.09
N ALA A 45 -30.77 -4.77 -13.72
CA ALA A 45 -30.56 -5.38 -15.04
C ALA A 45 -30.64 -4.36 -16.21
N ASN A 46 -30.13 -3.14 -15.99
CA ASN A 46 -29.95 -2.12 -17.03
C ASN A 46 -28.52 -2.19 -17.54
N THR A 47 -28.34 -2.24 -18.86
CA THR A 47 -27.02 -2.17 -19.49
C THR A 47 -27.08 -1.17 -20.63
N VAL A 48 -26.07 -0.31 -20.73
CA VAL A 48 -25.89 0.62 -21.84
C VAL A 48 -24.42 0.64 -22.26
N SER A 49 -24.15 0.92 -23.53
CA SER A 49 -22.79 1.10 -24.04
C SER A 49 -22.44 2.58 -24.12
N ILE A 50 -21.19 2.94 -23.89
CA ILE A 50 -20.73 4.33 -24.11
C ILE A 50 -20.98 4.79 -25.57
N LYS A 51 -20.99 3.86 -26.52
CA LYS A 51 -21.29 4.15 -27.95
C LYS A 51 -22.69 4.73 -28.13
N ASP A 52 -23.65 4.32 -27.31
CA ASP A 52 -25.05 4.78 -27.38
C ASP A 52 -25.18 6.27 -27.02
N PHE A 53 -24.14 6.86 -26.43
CA PHE A 53 -24.10 8.27 -25.99
C PHE A 53 -23.09 9.11 -26.77
N GLY A 54 -22.73 8.66 -27.98
CA GLY A 54 -21.79 9.36 -28.85
C GLY A 54 -20.33 9.10 -28.53
N GLY A 55 -20.03 8.03 -27.79
CA GLY A 55 -18.65 7.61 -27.56
C GLY A 55 -17.98 7.16 -28.87
N VAL A 56 -16.81 7.72 -29.16
CA VAL A 56 -15.98 7.40 -30.33
C VAL A 56 -14.64 6.82 -29.86
N ALA A 57 -14.41 5.55 -30.20
CA ALA A 57 -13.13 4.89 -29.97
C ALA A 57 -12.07 5.37 -30.97
N GLY A 58 -10.79 5.14 -30.64
CA GLY A 58 -9.64 5.48 -31.49
C GLY A 58 -8.59 6.35 -30.81
N GLY A 59 -8.83 6.75 -29.55
CA GLY A 59 -7.84 7.46 -28.72
C GLY A 59 -7.62 8.93 -29.07
N SER A 60 -8.31 9.47 -30.08
CA SER A 60 -8.19 10.87 -30.52
C SER A 60 -9.37 11.76 -30.09
N VAL A 61 -10.54 11.17 -29.85
CA VAL A 61 -11.75 11.91 -29.44
C VAL A 61 -11.90 11.84 -27.92
N LYS A 62 -12.09 12.99 -27.28
CA LYS A 62 -12.32 13.08 -25.82
C LYS A 62 -13.78 12.71 -25.50
N ASN A 63 -13.98 11.60 -24.79
CA ASN A 63 -15.28 10.97 -24.53
C ASN A 63 -15.93 11.35 -23.18
N THR A 64 -15.44 12.38 -22.49
CA THR A 64 -15.89 12.77 -21.14
C THR A 64 -17.41 12.93 -21.06
N GLU A 65 -18.01 13.62 -22.05
CA GLU A 65 -19.45 13.83 -22.11
C GLU A 65 -20.24 12.56 -22.39
N ALA A 66 -19.69 11.62 -23.16
CA ALA A 66 -20.34 10.34 -23.43
C ALA A 66 -20.40 9.48 -22.15
N PHE A 67 -19.31 9.42 -21.38
CA PHE A 67 -19.29 8.79 -20.07
C PHE A 67 -20.33 9.42 -19.12
N LYS A 68 -20.33 10.75 -19.01
CA LYS A 68 -21.28 11.48 -18.16
C LYS A 68 -22.73 11.16 -18.51
N LYS A 69 -23.10 11.29 -19.79
CA LYS A 69 -24.47 11.01 -20.27
C LYS A 69 -24.90 9.57 -20.00
N ALA A 70 -24.01 8.61 -20.22
CA ALA A 70 -24.32 7.20 -19.99
C ALA A 70 -24.58 6.90 -18.51
N ILE A 71 -23.74 7.44 -17.63
CA ILE A 71 -23.93 7.34 -16.16
C ILE A 71 -25.24 8.00 -15.74
N ASP A 72 -25.51 9.23 -16.20
CA ASP A 72 -26.74 9.96 -15.85
C ASP A 72 -28.00 9.19 -16.25
N VAL A 73 -27.99 8.51 -17.40
CA VAL A 73 -29.12 7.67 -17.84
C VAL A 73 -29.26 6.42 -16.99
N LEU A 74 -28.17 5.75 -16.63
CA LEU A 74 -28.23 4.60 -15.73
C LEU A 74 -28.76 5.00 -14.35
N VAL A 75 -28.29 6.11 -13.78
CA VAL A 75 -28.77 6.62 -12.48
C VAL A 75 -30.29 6.86 -12.53
N LYS A 76 -30.81 7.50 -13.59
CA LYS A 76 -32.25 7.70 -13.78
C LYS A 76 -33.05 6.40 -13.87
N LYS A 77 -32.42 5.29 -14.29
CA LYS A 77 -33.01 3.94 -14.36
C LYS A 77 -32.82 3.12 -13.07
N GLY A 78 -32.29 3.73 -12.00
CA GLY A 78 -32.02 3.05 -10.73
C GLY A 78 -30.66 2.34 -10.68
N GLY A 79 -29.75 2.66 -11.60
CA GLY A 79 -28.42 2.06 -11.72
C GLY A 79 -28.32 0.99 -12.80
N GLY A 80 -27.14 0.39 -12.93
CA GLY A 80 -26.85 -0.65 -13.89
C GLY A 80 -25.41 -0.64 -14.37
N LYS A 81 -25.18 -1.24 -15.54
CA LYS A 81 -23.85 -1.46 -16.12
C LYS A 81 -23.60 -0.53 -17.30
N LEU A 82 -22.53 0.26 -17.20
CA LEU A 82 -21.97 1.02 -18.32
C LEU A 82 -20.86 0.21 -18.97
N VAL A 83 -21.07 -0.23 -20.21
CA VAL A 83 -20.10 -1.01 -20.98
C VAL A 83 -19.19 -0.07 -21.78
N VAL A 84 -17.88 -0.24 -21.59
CA VAL A 84 -16.83 0.32 -22.43
C VAL A 84 -16.25 -0.82 -23.28
N PRO A 85 -16.67 -0.94 -24.55
CA PRO A 85 -16.28 -2.07 -25.37
C PRO A 85 -14.85 -1.93 -25.90
N ARG A 86 -14.32 -2.98 -26.52
CA ARG A 86 -12.99 -2.97 -27.15
C ARG A 86 -12.72 -1.68 -27.95
N GLY A 87 -11.56 -1.06 -27.71
CA GLY A 87 -11.15 0.19 -28.35
C GLY A 87 -10.32 1.10 -27.43
N LEU A 88 -9.74 2.15 -28.00
CA LEU A 88 -9.03 3.20 -27.25
C LEU A 88 -10.00 4.36 -26.94
N TRP A 89 -10.21 4.66 -25.67
CA TRP A 89 -11.20 5.63 -25.18
C TRP A 89 -10.51 6.75 -24.42
N LEU A 90 -10.15 7.81 -25.14
CA LEU A 90 -9.62 9.03 -24.51
C LEU A 90 -10.73 9.74 -23.74
N THR A 91 -10.47 10.16 -22.50
CA THR A 91 -11.45 10.89 -21.68
C THR A 91 -10.76 11.79 -20.64
N GLY A 92 -11.43 12.84 -20.21
CA GLY A 92 -11.15 13.49 -18.93
C GLY A 92 -11.74 12.69 -17.76
N PRO A 93 -11.89 13.30 -16.56
CA PRO A 93 -12.40 12.61 -15.37
C PRO A 93 -13.75 11.92 -15.54
N ILE A 94 -13.90 10.75 -14.92
CA ILE A 94 -15.15 10.00 -14.78
C ILE A 94 -15.59 10.04 -13.31
N VAL A 95 -16.78 10.58 -13.05
CA VAL A 95 -17.37 10.62 -11.70
C VAL A 95 -18.46 9.56 -11.59
N LEU A 96 -18.21 8.52 -10.79
CA LEU A 96 -19.16 7.46 -10.51
C LEU A 96 -20.21 7.91 -9.48
N GLN A 97 -21.42 7.40 -9.63
CA GLN A 97 -22.54 7.60 -8.73
C GLN A 97 -23.02 6.25 -8.17
N SER A 98 -23.90 6.27 -7.17
CA SER A 98 -24.46 5.04 -6.58
C SER A 98 -25.11 4.14 -7.63
N ASN A 99 -25.00 2.83 -7.43
CA ASN A 99 -25.58 1.78 -8.28
C ASN A 99 -25.00 1.72 -9.71
N ILE A 100 -23.77 2.18 -9.92
CA ILE A 100 -23.09 2.14 -11.22
C ILE A 100 -21.99 1.09 -11.23
N ASN A 101 -22.03 0.21 -12.23
CA ASN A 101 -20.92 -0.66 -12.61
C ASN A 101 -20.30 -0.15 -13.91
N LEU A 102 -19.09 0.40 -13.83
CA LEU A 102 -18.25 0.69 -15.00
C LEU A 102 -17.57 -0.61 -15.46
N HIS A 103 -18.06 -1.19 -16.55
CA HIS A 103 -17.55 -2.45 -17.10
C HIS A 103 -16.63 -2.20 -18.30
N VAL A 104 -15.34 -2.42 -18.12
CA VAL A 104 -14.29 -2.22 -19.14
C VAL A 104 -13.95 -3.56 -19.78
N GLU A 105 -14.46 -3.81 -20.99
CA GLU A 105 -14.33 -5.10 -21.67
C GLU A 105 -12.88 -5.46 -21.99
N ASP A 106 -12.64 -6.74 -22.25
CA ASP A 106 -11.35 -7.21 -22.75
C ASP A 106 -10.97 -6.47 -24.06
N GLY A 107 -9.73 -6.00 -24.12
CA GLY A 107 -9.21 -5.17 -25.21
C GLY A 107 -9.74 -3.73 -25.26
N ALA A 108 -10.54 -3.29 -24.28
CA ALA A 108 -10.83 -1.87 -24.09
C ALA A 108 -9.68 -1.22 -23.30
N MET A 109 -9.30 -0.01 -23.69
CA MET A 109 -8.35 0.83 -22.95
C MET A 109 -8.95 2.22 -22.76
N ILE A 110 -9.24 2.57 -21.51
CA ILE A 110 -9.56 3.94 -21.12
C ILE A 110 -8.23 4.66 -20.92
N ILE A 111 -8.04 5.78 -21.62
CA ILE A 111 -6.83 6.60 -21.52
C ILE A 111 -7.24 7.97 -21.00
N PHE A 112 -6.69 8.37 -19.87
CA PHE A 112 -6.99 9.66 -19.30
C PHE A 112 -6.20 10.77 -20.00
N SER A 113 -6.86 11.91 -20.18
CA SER A 113 -6.30 13.09 -20.85
C SER A 113 -5.05 13.59 -20.12
N THR A 114 -4.04 13.97 -20.90
CA THR A 114 -2.82 14.62 -20.39
C THR A 114 -3.01 16.13 -20.17
N ASP A 115 -4.11 16.69 -20.69
CA ASP A 115 -4.50 18.09 -20.56
C ASP A 115 -4.92 18.39 -19.11
N LYS A 116 -4.08 19.17 -18.42
CA LYS A 116 -4.24 19.52 -17.01
C LYS A 116 -5.48 20.38 -16.75
N SER A 117 -6.02 21.05 -17.79
CA SER A 117 -7.23 21.86 -17.66
C SER A 117 -8.48 21.01 -17.43
N ASP A 118 -8.48 19.72 -17.83
CA ASP A 118 -9.58 18.79 -17.58
C ASP A 118 -9.76 18.44 -16.08
N TYR A 119 -8.75 18.73 -15.25
CA TYR A 119 -8.71 18.33 -13.84
C TYR A 119 -8.75 19.57 -12.95
N PRO A 120 -9.94 20.07 -12.55
CA PRO A 120 -10.04 21.22 -11.66
C PRO A 120 -9.46 20.89 -10.27
N LEU A 121 -9.05 21.92 -9.54
CA LEU A 121 -8.65 21.78 -8.14
C LEU A 121 -9.88 21.51 -7.26
N VAL A 122 -9.79 20.52 -6.38
CA VAL A 122 -10.87 20.07 -5.48
C VAL A 122 -10.30 19.73 -4.10
N ASP A 123 -11.13 19.87 -3.06
CA ASP A 123 -10.77 19.43 -1.71
C ASP A 123 -10.70 17.89 -1.65
N VAL A 124 -9.58 17.36 -1.17
CA VAL A 124 -9.27 15.93 -1.07
C VAL A 124 -8.54 15.62 0.24
N SER A 125 -8.26 14.34 0.48
CA SER A 125 -7.21 13.94 1.41
C SER A 125 -6.05 13.30 0.65
N PHE A 126 -4.82 13.66 0.99
CA PHE A 126 -3.61 13.09 0.41
C PHE A 126 -2.49 13.10 1.45
N GLU A 127 -1.67 12.05 1.47
CA GLU A 127 -0.72 11.79 2.58
C GLU A 127 -1.37 11.93 3.97
N GLY A 128 -2.62 11.51 4.10
CA GLY A 128 -3.36 11.53 5.35
C GLY A 128 -3.75 12.91 5.89
N LEU A 129 -3.58 13.97 5.10
CA LEU A 129 -3.96 15.36 5.44
C LEU A 129 -5.12 15.82 4.58
N ASN A 130 -5.96 16.73 5.11
CA ASN A 130 -6.93 17.44 4.28
C ASN A 130 -6.21 18.50 3.44
N THR A 131 -6.42 18.51 2.13
CA THR A 131 -5.72 19.40 1.21
C THR A 131 -6.51 19.65 -0.08
N ILE A 132 -5.92 20.36 -1.03
CA ILE A 132 -6.51 20.66 -2.35
C ILE A 132 -5.60 20.08 -3.43
N ARG A 133 -6.16 19.31 -4.36
CA ARG A 133 -5.43 18.73 -5.50
C ARG A 133 -6.26 18.73 -6.77
N CYS A 134 -5.63 18.42 -7.90
CA CYS A 134 -6.35 18.13 -9.13
C CYS A 134 -7.35 16.97 -8.91
N GLN A 135 -8.52 17.08 -9.54
CA GLN A 135 -9.55 16.03 -9.53
C GLN A 135 -8.99 14.69 -10.03
N SER A 136 -9.38 13.60 -9.38
CA SER A 136 -9.00 12.26 -9.80
C SER A 136 -9.58 11.88 -11.18
N PRO A 137 -8.79 11.19 -12.03
CA PRO A 137 -9.28 10.54 -13.24
C PRO A 137 -10.56 9.72 -13.03
N ILE A 138 -10.65 8.92 -11.97
CA ILE A 138 -11.91 8.30 -11.53
C ILE A 138 -12.20 8.72 -10.11
N SER A 139 -13.43 9.16 -9.84
CA SER A 139 -13.84 9.50 -8.48
C SER A 139 -15.24 9.01 -8.12
N ALA A 140 -15.44 8.72 -6.84
CA ALA A 140 -16.75 8.50 -6.22
C ALA A 140 -16.73 9.10 -4.82
N LYS A 141 -17.79 9.82 -4.42
CA LYS A 141 -17.90 10.41 -3.09
C LYS A 141 -19.28 10.14 -2.50
N ASN A 142 -19.33 9.60 -1.29
CA ASN A 142 -20.57 9.27 -0.57
C ASN A 142 -21.54 8.40 -1.39
N ALA A 143 -21.00 7.53 -2.23
CA ALA A 143 -21.77 6.65 -3.10
C ALA A 143 -21.93 5.26 -2.47
N LYS A 144 -22.97 4.53 -2.88
CA LYS A 144 -23.21 3.15 -2.47
C LYS A 144 -23.32 2.22 -3.66
N ASN A 145 -22.85 0.99 -3.52
CA ASN A 145 -23.02 -0.06 -4.53
C ASN A 145 -22.42 0.35 -5.87
N ILE A 146 -21.10 0.54 -5.89
CA ILE A 146 -20.33 0.95 -7.07
C ILE A 146 -19.34 -0.14 -7.47
N ALA A 147 -19.16 -0.35 -8.76
CA ALA A 147 -18.16 -1.28 -9.25
C ALA A 147 -17.38 -0.77 -10.46
N ILE A 148 -16.13 -1.22 -10.57
CA ILE A 148 -15.35 -1.17 -11.80
C ILE A 148 -14.93 -2.61 -12.11
N THR A 149 -15.42 -3.14 -13.22
CA THR A 149 -15.27 -4.57 -13.55
C THR A 149 -14.79 -4.78 -14.97
N GLY A 150 -14.41 -6.01 -15.31
CA GLY A 150 -14.00 -6.39 -16.67
C GLY A 150 -12.50 -6.66 -16.76
N LYS A 151 -11.95 -6.77 -17.97
CA LYS A 151 -10.55 -7.17 -18.20
C LYS A 151 -9.75 -6.16 -19.01
N GLY A 152 -10.34 -4.99 -19.29
CA GLY A 152 -9.66 -3.94 -20.00
C GLY A 152 -8.62 -3.21 -19.14
N VAL A 153 -8.01 -2.21 -19.76
CA VAL A 153 -6.96 -1.38 -19.18
C VAL A 153 -7.51 0.02 -18.91
N ILE A 154 -7.14 0.58 -17.77
CA ILE A 154 -7.40 1.96 -17.39
C ILE A 154 -6.03 2.60 -17.18
N ASP A 155 -5.68 3.60 -17.98
CA ASP A 155 -4.38 4.25 -17.99
C ASP A 155 -4.51 5.72 -17.56
N GLY A 156 -3.84 6.07 -16.47
CA GLY A 156 -3.89 7.41 -15.86
C GLY A 156 -3.07 8.47 -16.57
N SER A 157 -2.29 8.12 -17.61
CA SER A 157 -1.37 9.02 -18.32
C SER A 157 -0.42 9.79 -17.39
N GLY A 158 0.01 9.14 -16.31
CA GLY A 158 0.76 9.75 -15.21
C GLY A 158 2.14 10.28 -15.58
N ASP A 159 2.75 9.85 -16.69
CA ASP A 159 4.03 10.38 -17.17
C ASP A 159 3.95 11.88 -17.47
N ALA A 160 2.78 12.37 -17.90
CA ALA A 160 2.58 13.80 -18.10
C ALA A 160 2.57 14.60 -16.79
N TRP A 161 2.52 13.95 -15.62
CA TRP A 161 2.33 14.59 -14.33
C TRP A 161 3.57 14.55 -13.43
N ARG A 162 4.42 13.53 -13.56
CA ARG A 162 5.46 13.22 -12.58
C ARG A 162 6.79 13.88 -12.94
N ALA A 163 7.49 14.41 -11.94
CA ALA A 163 8.91 14.66 -12.08
C ALA A 163 9.71 13.35 -12.07
N VAL A 164 10.88 13.36 -12.70
CA VAL A 164 11.75 12.19 -12.77
C VAL A 164 13.18 12.57 -12.39
N LYS A 165 13.77 11.79 -11.48
CA LYS A 165 15.18 11.97 -11.08
C LYS A 165 16.08 11.29 -12.09
N LYS A 166 17.16 11.95 -12.52
CA LYS A 166 18.15 11.42 -13.46
C LYS A 166 18.72 10.07 -13.02
N GLY A 167 19.00 9.91 -11.72
CA GLY A 167 19.52 8.65 -11.16
C GLY A 167 18.55 7.48 -11.19
N LYS A 168 17.28 7.72 -11.56
CA LYS A 168 16.25 6.69 -11.77
C LYS A 168 16.12 6.28 -13.24
N LEU A 169 16.98 6.77 -14.13
CA LEU A 169 16.91 6.50 -15.55
C LEU A 169 18.30 6.13 -16.09
N SER A 170 18.33 5.28 -17.13
CA SER A 170 19.53 5.16 -17.96
C SER A 170 19.84 6.47 -18.67
N GLU A 171 21.06 6.65 -19.15
CA GLU A 171 21.43 7.85 -19.91
C GLU A 171 20.56 8.07 -21.15
N THR A 172 20.21 6.98 -21.85
CA THR A 172 19.35 7.04 -23.05
C THR A 172 17.94 7.47 -22.69
N GLU A 173 17.37 6.95 -21.59
CA GLU A 173 16.05 7.37 -21.12
C GLU A 173 16.06 8.83 -20.66
N TRP A 174 17.08 9.24 -19.90
CA TRP A 174 17.22 10.63 -19.46
C TRP A 174 17.25 11.60 -20.65
N LYS A 175 18.03 11.28 -21.70
CA LYS A 175 18.07 12.09 -22.92
C LYS A 175 16.70 12.19 -23.60
N LYS A 176 15.89 11.11 -23.59
CA LYS A 176 14.52 11.14 -24.12
C LYS A 176 13.61 12.06 -23.32
N PHE A 177 13.67 12.02 -21.98
CA PHE A 177 12.89 12.93 -21.14
C PHE A 177 13.25 14.39 -21.40
N VAL A 178 14.55 14.73 -21.42
CA VAL A 178 14.99 16.10 -21.72
C VAL A 178 14.54 16.55 -23.12
N ALA A 179 14.57 15.66 -24.12
CA ALA A 179 14.11 15.96 -25.47
C ALA A 179 12.59 16.04 -25.61
N SER A 180 11.83 15.44 -24.69
CA SER A 180 10.35 15.44 -24.72
C SER A 180 9.72 16.79 -24.32
N GLY A 181 10.54 17.76 -23.92
CA GLY A 181 10.10 19.03 -23.33
C GLY A 181 10.31 19.04 -21.81
N GLY A 182 9.64 19.93 -21.11
CA GLY A 182 9.79 20.10 -19.66
C GLY A 182 11.02 20.93 -19.25
N ILE A 183 11.37 20.88 -17.97
CA ILE A 183 12.45 21.70 -17.38
C ILE A 183 13.38 20.82 -16.56
N VAL A 184 14.69 20.96 -16.79
CA VAL A 184 15.71 20.32 -15.95
C VAL A 184 16.07 21.27 -14.80
N SER A 185 16.16 20.74 -13.58
CA SER A 185 16.59 21.46 -12.40
C SER A 185 17.98 22.07 -12.59
N LYS A 186 18.29 23.14 -11.84
CA LYS A 186 19.58 23.85 -11.94
C LYS A 186 20.80 22.95 -11.71
N ASP A 187 20.66 21.93 -10.86
CA ASP A 187 21.71 20.95 -10.56
C ASP A 187 21.78 19.78 -11.57
N GLY A 188 20.90 19.76 -12.58
CA GLY A 188 20.86 18.72 -13.61
C GLY A 188 20.34 17.36 -13.15
N LYS A 189 19.76 17.26 -11.95
CA LYS A 189 19.40 15.97 -11.32
C LYS A 189 17.93 15.59 -11.44
N THR A 190 17.03 16.54 -11.72
CA THR A 190 15.58 16.31 -11.77
C THR A 190 14.99 16.94 -13.02
N TRP A 191 14.14 16.20 -13.72
CA TRP A 191 13.31 16.70 -14.81
C TRP A 191 11.90 16.96 -14.28
N TYR A 192 11.34 18.11 -14.62
CA TYR A 192 10.00 18.55 -14.27
C TYR A 192 9.12 18.62 -15.52
N PRO A 193 7.85 18.20 -15.42
CA PRO A 193 6.94 18.20 -16.57
C PRO A 193 6.49 19.60 -17.00
N SER A 194 6.53 20.59 -16.10
CA SER A 194 6.12 21.97 -16.39
C SER A 194 6.70 22.98 -15.39
N GLU A 195 6.65 24.27 -15.74
CA GLU A 195 7.04 25.36 -14.83
C GLU A 195 6.12 25.43 -13.61
N SER A 196 4.82 25.13 -13.79
CA SER A 196 3.87 25.04 -12.69
C SER A 196 4.28 23.97 -11.69
N TYR A 197 4.69 22.78 -12.17
CA TYR A 197 5.20 21.71 -11.32
C TYR A 197 6.46 22.15 -10.58
N LYS A 198 7.45 22.68 -11.33
CA LYS A 198 8.73 23.13 -10.78
C LYS A 198 8.53 24.17 -9.68
N LYS A 199 7.67 25.16 -9.92
CA LYS A 199 7.33 26.20 -8.94
C LYS A 199 6.73 25.60 -7.66
N GLY A 200 5.81 24.64 -7.79
CA GLY A 200 5.24 23.94 -6.63
C GLY A 200 6.27 23.14 -5.84
N PHE A 201 7.12 22.40 -6.56
CA PHE A 201 8.18 21.58 -6.00
C PHE A 201 9.25 22.39 -5.26
N GLU A 202 9.76 23.46 -5.88
CA GLU A 202 10.80 24.32 -5.30
C GLU A 202 10.22 25.29 -4.23
N GLY A 203 8.91 25.53 -4.25
CA GLY A 203 8.21 26.46 -3.36
C GLY A 203 7.68 25.86 -2.05
N SER A 204 7.86 24.56 -1.81
CA SER A 204 7.39 23.87 -0.60
C SER A 204 8.52 23.16 0.13
N SER A 205 8.43 23.06 1.47
CA SER A 205 9.29 22.13 2.24
C SER A 205 8.77 20.70 2.26
N SER A 206 7.50 20.52 1.90
CA SER A 206 6.85 19.23 1.79
C SER A 206 6.81 18.81 0.32
N PHE A 207 7.29 17.60 0.07
CA PHE A 207 7.44 17.05 -1.28
C PHE A 207 6.10 16.80 -2.00
N ASN A 208 5.00 16.77 -1.24
CA ASN A 208 3.74 16.20 -1.70
C ASN A 208 2.51 17.03 -1.34
N VAL A 209 2.52 17.76 -0.22
CA VAL A 209 1.41 18.64 0.19
C VAL A 209 1.98 20.03 0.47
N PRO A 210 1.71 21.04 -0.38
CA PRO A 210 2.29 22.36 -0.19
C PRO A 210 1.97 22.95 1.18
N ASP A 211 3.02 23.26 1.94
CA ASP A 211 2.96 23.83 3.29
C ASP A 211 3.22 25.34 3.34
N LYS A 212 3.74 25.91 2.24
CA LYS A 212 4.17 27.30 2.12
C LYS A 212 3.47 28.08 1.00
N ILE A 213 2.45 27.49 0.38
CA ILE A 213 1.73 28.08 -0.75
C ILE A 213 0.30 28.39 -0.30
N ASN A 214 -0.12 29.64 -0.45
CA ASN A 214 -1.45 30.05 -0.03
C ASN A 214 -2.53 29.52 -0.97
N LYS A 215 -3.77 29.38 -0.48
CA LYS A 215 -4.90 28.87 -1.27
C LYS A 215 -5.13 29.67 -2.58
N SER A 216 -4.88 30.97 -2.57
CA SER A 216 -4.98 31.85 -3.75
C SER A 216 -3.90 31.61 -4.80
N GLU A 217 -2.81 30.93 -4.45
CA GLU A 217 -1.65 30.69 -5.30
C GLU A 217 -1.60 29.27 -5.87
N LEU A 218 -2.49 28.38 -5.40
CA LEU A 218 -2.51 26.95 -5.77
C LEU A 218 -2.67 26.74 -7.28
N GLU A 219 -3.45 27.58 -7.96
CA GLU A 219 -3.63 27.47 -9.41
C GLU A 219 -2.29 27.66 -10.16
N SER A 220 -1.39 28.50 -9.63
CA SER A 220 -0.08 28.73 -10.24
C SER A 220 0.87 27.52 -10.14
N VAL A 221 0.57 26.57 -9.26
CA VAL A 221 1.33 25.34 -9.00
C VAL A 221 0.49 24.08 -9.22
N LYS A 222 -0.63 24.20 -9.95
CA LYS A 222 -1.62 23.15 -10.17
C LYS A 222 -1.01 21.81 -10.62
N ASP A 223 -0.01 21.85 -11.49
CA ASP A 223 0.59 20.62 -12.02
C ASP A 223 1.37 19.82 -10.96
N PHE A 224 1.88 20.49 -9.92
CA PHE A 224 2.50 19.85 -8.75
C PHE A 224 1.47 19.11 -7.88
N LEU A 225 0.23 19.61 -7.87
CA LEU A 225 -0.90 19.06 -7.12
C LEU A 225 -1.55 17.87 -7.86
N ARG A 226 -0.71 16.90 -8.22
CA ARG A 226 -1.07 15.72 -9.03
C ARG A 226 -2.27 14.96 -8.46
N PRO A 227 -3.22 14.50 -9.28
CA PRO A 227 -4.35 13.74 -8.80
C PRO A 227 -3.95 12.31 -8.39
N VAL A 228 -4.69 11.73 -7.45
CA VAL A 228 -4.74 10.27 -7.27
C VAL A 228 -5.55 9.68 -8.41
N MET A 229 -5.20 8.50 -8.94
CA MET A 229 -5.85 7.94 -10.13
C MET A 229 -7.33 7.55 -9.88
N VAL A 230 -7.58 6.72 -8.86
CA VAL A 230 -8.93 6.30 -8.46
C VAL A 230 -9.19 6.70 -7.02
N SER A 231 -10.09 7.67 -6.79
CA SER A 231 -10.43 8.17 -5.45
C SER A 231 -11.86 7.77 -5.06
N ILE A 232 -12.00 6.95 -4.01
CA ILE A 232 -13.30 6.45 -3.53
C ILE A 232 -13.47 6.87 -2.07
N VAL A 233 -14.25 7.92 -1.83
CA VAL A 233 -14.32 8.59 -0.54
C VAL A 233 -15.69 8.41 0.11
N GLY A 234 -15.72 7.89 1.34
CA GLY A 234 -16.95 7.76 2.12
C GLY A 234 -17.99 6.83 1.48
N CYS A 235 -17.54 5.86 0.67
CA CYS A 235 -18.43 4.96 -0.06
C CYS A 235 -18.72 3.68 0.73
N ASP A 236 -19.80 2.98 0.36
CA ASP A 236 -20.18 1.68 0.93
C ASP A 236 -20.49 0.68 -0.18
N GLN A 237 -20.14 -0.60 0.01
CA GLN A 237 -20.40 -1.67 -0.96
C GLN A 237 -19.71 -1.38 -2.32
N VAL A 238 -18.40 -1.60 -2.35
CA VAL A 238 -17.52 -1.25 -3.48
C VAL A 238 -16.82 -2.49 -4.01
N LEU A 239 -16.82 -2.68 -5.34
CA LEU A 239 -16.15 -3.80 -6.00
C LEU A 239 -15.23 -3.31 -7.13
N LEU A 240 -13.92 -3.56 -7.02
CA LEU A 240 -13.01 -3.51 -8.17
C LEU A 240 -12.63 -4.96 -8.53
N ASP A 241 -12.98 -5.41 -9.74
CA ASP A 241 -12.87 -6.82 -10.13
C ASP A 241 -12.42 -7.02 -11.58
N GLY A 242 -11.12 -7.27 -11.77
CA GLY A 242 -10.52 -7.68 -13.04
C GLY A 242 -9.65 -6.66 -13.81
N PRO A 243 -9.96 -5.35 -13.87
CA PRO A 243 -9.22 -4.44 -14.74
C PRO A 243 -7.74 -4.30 -14.39
N THR A 244 -6.97 -3.87 -15.39
CA THR A 244 -5.63 -3.32 -15.16
C THR A 244 -5.75 -1.83 -14.87
N PHE A 245 -5.21 -1.37 -13.74
CA PHE A 245 -5.03 0.06 -13.45
C PHE A 245 -3.55 0.40 -13.61
N GLN A 246 -3.22 1.33 -14.51
CA GLN A 246 -1.83 1.65 -14.78
C GLN A 246 -1.50 3.12 -14.93
N ASN A 247 -0.20 3.42 -14.77
CA ASN A 247 0.38 4.73 -15.06
C ASN A 247 -0.32 5.86 -14.28
N SER A 248 -0.47 5.72 -12.97
CA SER A 248 -1.18 6.68 -12.12
C SER A 248 -0.40 7.98 -11.90
N PRO A 249 -1.02 9.17 -11.97
CA PRO A 249 -0.31 10.45 -11.75
C PRO A 249 0.38 10.57 -10.38
N ALA A 250 -0.24 10.00 -9.34
CA ALA A 250 0.33 9.78 -8.00
C ALA A 250 -0.13 8.39 -7.51
N TRP A 251 -0.76 8.26 -6.34
CA TRP A 251 -1.33 7.00 -5.86
C TRP A 251 -2.30 6.41 -6.89
N ASN A 252 -2.36 5.08 -6.98
CA ASN A 252 -3.21 4.42 -7.96
C ASN A 252 -4.64 4.25 -7.42
N LEU A 253 -4.83 3.43 -6.38
CA LEU A 253 -6.15 3.20 -5.76
C LEU A 253 -6.21 3.79 -4.36
N HIS A 254 -7.11 4.75 -4.11
CA HIS A 254 -7.30 5.35 -2.78
C HIS A 254 -8.76 5.27 -2.32
N PRO A 255 -9.15 4.13 -1.73
CA PRO A 255 -10.33 4.06 -0.89
C PRO A 255 -10.06 4.77 0.44
N LEU A 256 -10.86 5.80 0.72
CA LEU A 256 -10.80 6.60 1.93
C LEU A 256 -12.14 6.53 2.65
N MET A 257 -12.14 6.20 3.95
CA MET A 257 -13.36 6.13 4.77
C MET A 257 -14.45 5.24 4.14
N THR A 258 -14.02 4.20 3.41
CA THR A 258 -14.89 3.33 2.63
C THR A 258 -15.16 2.04 3.40
N SER A 259 -16.40 1.55 3.31
CA SER A 259 -16.83 0.30 3.96
C SER A 259 -17.30 -0.74 2.96
N ASN A 260 -17.18 -2.02 3.34
CA ASN A 260 -17.58 -3.15 2.50
C ASN A 260 -16.92 -3.11 1.12
N LEU A 261 -15.59 -3.23 1.11
CA LEU A 261 -14.76 -3.07 -0.08
C LEU A 261 -14.17 -4.42 -0.50
N ILE A 262 -14.23 -4.71 -1.80
CA ILE A 262 -13.59 -5.86 -2.42
C ILE A 262 -12.70 -5.40 -3.56
N LEU A 263 -11.41 -5.76 -3.49
CA LEU A 263 -10.43 -5.61 -4.56
C LEU A 263 -9.95 -7.00 -4.97
N ARG A 264 -10.29 -7.43 -6.19
CA ARG A 264 -9.88 -8.76 -6.66
C ARG A 264 -9.55 -8.84 -8.14
N ASN A 265 -8.74 -9.83 -8.52
CA ASN A 265 -8.34 -10.07 -9.90
C ASN A 265 -7.70 -8.86 -10.60
N LEU A 266 -7.22 -7.88 -9.83
CA LEU A 266 -6.68 -6.63 -10.38
C LEU A 266 -5.24 -6.84 -10.83
N THR A 267 -4.84 -6.10 -11.86
CA THR A 267 -3.43 -5.80 -12.10
C THR A 267 -3.22 -4.31 -11.85
N VAL A 268 -2.41 -3.96 -10.85
CA VAL A 268 -2.08 -2.57 -10.54
C VAL A 268 -0.63 -2.34 -10.85
N ARG A 269 -0.34 -1.49 -11.84
CA ARG A 269 1.03 -1.29 -12.32
C ARG A 269 1.43 0.16 -12.52
N ASN A 270 2.57 0.54 -12.01
CA ASN A 270 3.16 1.84 -12.25
C ASN A 270 4.63 1.66 -12.64
N PRO A 271 5.17 2.52 -13.52
CA PRO A 271 6.61 2.49 -13.79
C PRO A 271 7.39 2.57 -12.49
N TRP A 272 8.45 1.78 -12.32
CA TRP A 272 9.22 1.71 -11.07
C TRP A 272 9.77 3.08 -10.59
N TYR A 273 9.95 4.03 -11.50
CA TYR A 273 10.38 5.40 -11.21
C TYR A 273 9.22 6.37 -10.89
N SER A 274 7.97 5.90 -10.86
CA SER A 274 6.80 6.73 -10.60
C SER A 274 6.83 7.24 -9.17
N GLN A 275 7.08 8.54 -9.01
CA GLN A 275 7.06 9.22 -7.72
C GLN A 275 5.66 9.09 -7.06
N ASN A 276 5.59 8.49 -5.87
CA ASN A 276 4.32 8.19 -5.15
C ASN A 276 3.36 7.35 -5.99
N GLY A 277 3.89 6.41 -6.78
CA GLY A 277 3.07 5.50 -7.57
C GLY A 277 2.69 4.26 -6.79
N ASP A 278 2.17 4.42 -5.58
CA ASP A 278 1.62 3.39 -4.71
C ASP A 278 0.52 2.59 -5.42
N GLY A 279 0.35 1.32 -5.04
CA GLY A 279 -0.65 0.42 -5.61
C GLY A 279 -2.05 0.67 -5.03
N VAL A 280 -2.23 0.34 -3.77
CA VAL A 280 -3.45 0.64 -3.03
C VAL A 280 -3.15 1.28 -1.68
N ASP A 281 -3.77 2.44 -1.45
CA ASP A 281 -3.74 3.18 -0.20
C ASP A 281 -5.07 3.02 0.51
N LEU A 282 -5.17 2.02 1.38
CA LEU A 282 -6.38 1.73 2.13
C LEU A 282 -6.43 2.63 3.37
N GLU A 283 -7.21 3.71 3.32
CA GLU A 283 -7.19 4.74 4.35
C GLU A 283 -8.50 4.83 5.14
N SER A 284 -8.43 4.65 6.46
CA SER A 284 -9.60 4.69 7.37
C SER A 284 -10.78 3.80 6.91
N CYS A 285 -10.49 2.65 6.30
CA CYS A 285 -11.52 1.78 5.70
C CYS A 285 -11.93 0.63 6.62
N LYS A 286 -13.12 0.06 6.39
CA LYS A 286 -13.69 -0.97 7.26
C LYS A 286 -14.32 -2.13 6.50
N ASN A 287 -14.03 -3.35 6.94
CA ASN A 287 -14.51 -4.60 6.34
C ASN A 287 -14.09 -4.69 4.87
N VAL A 288 -12.85 -5.15 4.67
CA VAL A 288 -12.18 -5.09 3.36
C VAL A 288 -11.62 -6.45 2.99
N LEU A 289 -11.78 -6.85 1.72
CA LEU A 289 -11.12 -8.00 1.11
C LEU A 289 -10.20 -7.53 -0.02
N ILE A 290 -8.94 -7.97 -0.01
CA ILE A 290 -7.96 -7.72 -1.09
C ILE A 290 -7.33 -9.07 -1.47
N TYR A 291 -7.70 -9.64 -2.61
CA TYR A 291 -7.21 -10.97 -2.97
C TYR A 291 -7.09 -11.24 -4.46
N ASP A 292 -6.23 -12.18 -4.84
CA ASP A 292 -6.00 -12.58 -6.23
C ASP A 292 -5.55 -11.41 -7.12
N ASN A 293 -4.78 -10.46 -6.57
CA ASN A 293 -4.28 -9.30 -7.33
C ASN A 293 -2.78 -9.40 -7.60
N THR A 294 -2.35 -8.69 -8.64
CA THR A 294 -0.94 -8.50 -9.01
C THR A 294 -0.57 -7.03 -8.91
N PHE A 295 0.52 -6.72 -8.21
CA PHE A 295 1.06 -5.37 -8.07
C PHE A 295 2.48 -5.29 -8.64
N ASP A 296 2.77 -4.21 -9.37
CA ASP A 296 4.12 -3.88 -9.86
C ASP A 296 4.26 -2.36 -9.94
N VAL A 297 4.75 -1.73 -8.88
CA VAL A 297 4.52 -0.32 -8.60
C VAL A 297 5.78 0.45 -8.23
N GLY A 298 5.74 1.78 -8.31
CA GLY A 298 6.90 2.64 -8.02
C GLY A 298 7.05 3.06 -6.56
N ASP A 299 6.09 2.72 -5.69
CA ASP A 299 6.15 2.96 -4.24
C ASP A 299 5.54 1.75 -3.48
N ASP A 300 4.90 1.93 -2.32
CA ASP A 300 4.28 0.84 -1.57
C ASP A 300 3.15 0.13 -2.37
N ALA A 301 3.12 -1.21 -2.38
CA ALA A 301 2.13 -1.97 -3.14
C ALA A 301 0.77 -2.01 -2.46
N ILE A 302 0.72 -2.50 -1.21
CA ILE A 302 -0.50 -2.57 -0.41
C ILE A 302 -0.26 -1.81 0.89
N CYS A 303 -0.73 -0.56 0.95
CA CYS A 303 -0.42 0.39 2.01
C CYS A 303 -1.65 0.70 2.88
N ILE A 304 -1.55 0.38 4.17
CA ILE A 304 -2.60 0.64 5.16
C ILE A 304 -2.34 1.99 5.83
N LYS A 305 -3.35 2.87 5.79
CA LYS A 305 -3.31 4.22 6.34
C LYS A 305 -4.57 4.56 7.14
N SER A 306 -4.55 5.65 7.89
CA SER A 306 -5.66 6.18 8.69
C SER A 306 -5.43 7.65 9.09
N GLY A 307 -4.91 8.45 8.16
CA GLY A 307 -4.62 9.87 8.39
C GLY A 307 -3.29 10.14 9.09
N LYS A 308 -2.85 11.41 9.03
CA LYS A 308 -1.52 11.85 9.49
C LYS A 308 -1.64 12.85 10.63
N ASN A 309 -0.83 12.65 11.67
CA ASN A 309 -0.69 13.53 12.83
C ASN A 309 -2.05 13.94 13.42
N GLU A 310 -2.21 15.23 13.76
CA GLU A 310 -3.41 15.78 14.37
C GLU A 310 -4.67 15.55 13.51
N ASP A 311 -4.59 15.69 12.19
CA ASP A 311 -5.72 15.43 11.27
C ASP A 311 -6.22 13.98 11.39
N GLY A 312 -5.30 13.02 11.38
CA GLY A 312 -5.64 11.60 11.54
C GLY A 312 -6.16 11.27 12.95
N ARG A 313 -5.58 11.87 13.99
CA ARG A 313 -6.04 11.70 15.38
C ARG A 313 -7.45 12.27 15.58
N LYS A 314 -7.72 13.48 15.06
CA LYS A 314 -9.05 14.10 15.08
C LYS A 314 -10.08 13.28 14.30
N ARG A 315 -9.68 12.71 13.16
CA ARG A 315 -10.55 11.80 12.40
C ARG A 315 -10.90 10.56 13.22
N GLY A 316 -9.94 9.98 13.94
CA GLY A 316 -10.19 8.90 14.89
C GLY A 316 -10.75 7.62 14.26
N MET A 317 -10.53 7.43 12.95
CA MET A 317 -11.04 6.30 12.19
C MET A 317 -9.90 5.37 11.80
N PRO A 318 -9.75 4.20 12.45
CA PRO A 318 -8.75 3.23 12.04
C PRO A 318 -9.13 2.58 10.72
N THR A 319 -8.13 2.05 10.01
CA THR A 319 -8.41 0.98 9.04
C THR A 319 -8.55 -0.33 9.80
N GLU A 320 -9.69 -1.01 9.66
CA GLU A 320 -10.00 -2.19 10.48
C GLU A 320 -10.79 -3.30 9.77
N ASN A 321 -10.57 -4.54 10.22
CA ASN A 321 -11.19 -5.75 9.68
C ASN A 321 -10.85 -5.97 8.21
N VAL A 322 -9.58 -6.28 7.96
CA VAL A 322 -9.03 -6.42 6.60
C VAL A 322 -8.50 -7.84 6.40
N ILE A 323 -8.91 -8.47 5.31
CA ILE A 323 -8.35 -9.75 4.86
C ILE A 323 -7.64 -9.53 3.53
N ILE A 324 -6.36 -9.87 3.49
CA ILE A 324 -5.49 -9.79 2.32
C ILE A 324 -4.98 -11.20 2.04
N LYS A 325 -5.33 -11.79 0.88
CA LYS A 325 -4.94 -13.18 0.58
C LYS A 325 -4.50 -13.36 -0.87
N ASN A 326 -3.53 -14.24 -1.12
CA ASN A 326 -3.18 -14.67 -2.48
C ASN A 326 -2.86 -13.50 -3.43
N ASN A 327 -2.05 -12.54 -2.98
CA ASN A 327 -1.59 -11.44 -3.82
C ASN A 327 -0.13 -11.64 -4.20
N MET A 328 0.22 -11.24 -5.42
CA MET A 328 1.59 -11.22 -5.92
C MET A 328 2.07 -9.79 -6.06
N VAL A 329 3.26 -9.49 -5.54
CA VAL A 329 3.90 -8.18 -5.67
C VAL A 329 5.26 -8.36 -6.32
N TYR A 330 5.50 -7.63 -7.41
CA TYR A 330 6.79 -7.50 -8.06
C TYR A 330 7.54 -6.30 -7.47
N HIS A 331 7.96 -5.33 -8.28
CA HIS A 331 8.61 -4.13 -7.76
C HIS A 331 7.63 -3.32 -6.88
N GLY A 332 8.17 -2.73 -5.83
CA GLY A 332 7.48 -1.83 -4.91
C GLY A 332 8.35 -1.51 -3.71
N HIS A 333 8.17 -0.36 -3.06
CA HIS A 333 8.92 -0.01 -1.84
C HIS A 333 8.56 -0.90 -0.64
N GLY A 334 7.41 -1.59 -0.72
CA GLY A 334 6.93 -2.51 0.29
C GLY A 334 5.88 -3.46 -0.28
N GLY A 335 5.98 -4.77 -0.01
CA GLY A 335 4.96 -5.75 -0.41
C GLY A 335 3.64 -5.54 0.32
N PHE A 336 3.69 -5.58 1.65
CA PHE A 336 2.61 -5.14 2.54
C PHE A 336 3.14 -4.11 3.52
N VAL A 337 2.41 -3.00 3.66
CA VAL A 337 2.87 -1.82 4.39
C VAL A 337 1.79 -1.30 5.34
N ILE A 338 2.20 -0.92 6.56
CA ILE A 338 1.40 -0.07 7.44
C ILE A 338 2.13 1.26 7.65
N GLY A 339 1.45 2.37 7.33
CA GLY A 339 1.92 3.73 7.58
C GLY A 339 2.42 4.49 6.34
N SER A 340 3.05 5.66 6.49
CA SER A 340 3.39 6.30 7.77
C SER A 340 2.19 6.96 8.44
N GLU A 341 1.14 7.20 7.66
CA GLU A 341 -0.08 7.92 8.01
C GLU A 341 -1.02 6.97 8.76
N MET A 342 -0.68 6.59 10.00
CA MET A 342 -1.43 5.62 10.81
C MET A 342 -2.07 6.23 12.07
N SER A 343 -2.28 7.54 12.08
CA SER A 343 -2.67 8.30 13.28
C SER A 343 -4.07 7.96 13.81
N GLY A 344 -4.99 7.52 12.94
CA GLY A 344 -6.30 6.97 13.34
C GLY A 344 -6.23 5.51 13.83
N GLY A 345 -5.08 4.85 13.66
CA GLY A 345 -4.84 3.45 14.03
C GLY A 345 -5.07 2.44 12.89
N ALA A 346 -4.67 1.20 13.12
CA ALA A 346 -4.92 0.08 12.22
C ALA A 346 -5.06 -1.21 13.03
N ARG A 347 -6.10 -2.02 12.80
CA ARG A 347 -6.30 -3.24 13.60
C ARG A 347 -7.09 -4.35 12.93
N ASN A 348 -6.94 -5.55 13.47
CA ASN A 348 -7.66 -6.75 13.05
C ASN A 348 -7.45 -7.01 11.55
N MET A 349 -6.23 -7.46 11.23
CA MET A 349 -5.83 -7.71 9.84
C MET A 349 -5.23 -9.09 9.69
N HIS A 350 -5.64 -9.79 8.64
CA HIS A 350 -5.11 -11.09 8.24
C HIS A 350 -4.48 -10.95 6.87
N ILE A 351 -3.20 -11.24 6.77
CA ILE A 351 -2.43 -11.21 5.54
C ILE A 351 -1.88 -12.61 5.32
N SER A 352 -2.26 -13.28 4.23
CA SER A 352 -1.74 -14.62 3.97
C SER A 352 -1.52 -14.99 2.52
N ASP A 353 -0.66 -15.98 2.31
CA ASP A 353 -0.46 -16.65 1.03
C ASP A 353 -0.02 -15.67 -0.06
N CYS A 354 0.81 -14.68 0.31
CA CYS A 354 1.32 -13.66 -0.63
C CYS A 354 2.76 -13.95 -1.04
N THR A 355 3.11 -13.52 -2.26
CA THR A 355 4.48 -13.66 -2.79
C THR A 355 5.03 -12.29 -3.14
N PHE A 356 6.21 -11.93 -2.61
CA PHE A 356 6.89 -10.67 -2.92
C PHE A 356 8.23 -10.90 -3.62
N ILE A 357 8.41 -10.30 -4.78
CA ILE A 357 9.52 -10.58 -5.70
C ILE A 357 10.20 -9.25 -6.05
N GLY A 358 11.32 -8.97 -5.41
CA GLY A 358 12.09 -7.75 -5.72
C GLY A 358 11.51 -6.45 -5.16
N THR A 359 10.59 -6.51 -4.20
CA THR A 359 10.18 -5.33 -3.41
C THR A 359 11.35 -4.84 -2.57
N ASP A 360 11.52 -3.53 -2.38
CA ASP A 360 12.61 -2.97 -1.58
C ASP A 360 12.62 -3.54 -0.15
N ILE A 361 11.47 -3.51 0.51
CA ILE A 361 11.17 -4.16 1.80
C ILE A 361 10.03 -5.16 1.59
N GLY A 362 10.08 -6.33 2.23
CA GLY A 362 8.97 -7.30 2.16
C GLY A 362 7.75 -6.83 2.96
N LEU A 363 7.84 -6.94 4.29
CA LEU A 363 6.80 -6.57 5.25
C LEU A 363 7.23 -5.32 6.01
N ARG A 364 6.57 -4.18 5.75
CA ARG A 364 7.03 -2.85 6.17
C ARG A 364 6.08 -2.17 7.15
N PHE A 365 6.62 -1.63 8.23
CA PHE A 365 5.86 -0.92 9.26
C PHE A 365 6.57 0.38 9.60
N LYS A 366 5.94 1.51 9.32
CA LYS A 366 6.55 2.84 9.46
C LYS A 366 5.69 3.79 10.26
N THR A 367 6.31 4.48 11.22
CA THR A 367 5.70 5.57 11.99
C THR A 367 6.77 6.50 12.52
N THR A 368 6.36 7.60 13.14
CA THR A 368 7.26 8.51 13.85
C THR A 368 6.51 9.23 14.96
N ARG A 369 7.25 9.81 15.92
CA ARG A 369 6.69 10.68 16.95
C ARG A 369 5.89 11.81 16.30
N GLY A 370 4.76 12.19 16.90
CA GLY A 370 3.84 13.13 16.27
C GLY A 370 2.69 12.45 15.53
N ARG A 371 2.83 11.16 15.14
CA ARG A 371 1.73 10.41 14.53
C ARG A 371 0.65 10.05 15.56
N GLY A 372 1.04 9.49 16.70
CA GLY A 372 0.10 8.84 17.61
C GLY A 372 -0.47 7.55 17.03
N GLY A 373 -1.70 7.20 17.41
CA GLY A 373 -2.40 6.03 16.88
C GLY A 373 -1.88 4.69 17.41
N VAL A 374 -2.69 3.64 17.22
CA VAL A 374 -2.39 2.27 17.66
C VAL A 374 -2.49 1.32 16.48
N VAL A 375 -1.45 0.53 16.26
CA VAL A 375 -1.42 -0.60 15.33
C VAL A 375 -1.41 -1.89 16.13
N GLU A 376 -2.46 -2.71 16.00
CA GLU A 376 -2.56 -3.95 16.79
C GLU A 376 -3.39 -5.07 16.15
N ASN A 377 -3.12 -6.31 16.57
CA ASN A 377 -3.82 -7.52 16.10
C ASN A 377 -3.65 -7.71 14.59
N ILE A 378 -2.38 -7.79 14.19
CA ILE A 378 -1.98 -8.01 12.80
C ILE A 378 -1.42 -9.44 12.70
N TYR A 379 -2.01 -10.25 11.85
CA TYR A 379 -1.68 -11.66 11.66
C TYR A 379 -1.19 -11.86 10.23
N ILE A 380 0.07 -12.28 10.08
CA ILE A 380 0.73 -12.43 8.80
C ILE A 380 1.23 -13.86 8.70
N LYS A 381 0.84 -14.60 7.66
CA LYS A 381 1.28 -15.98 7.52
C LYS A 381 1.47 -16.44 6.08
N ASN A 382 2.32 -17.44 5.87
CA ASN A 382 2.55 -18.03 4.54
C ASN A 382 2.97 -16.94 3.54
N ILE A 383 4.10 -16.29 3.80
CA ILE A 383 4.63 -15.25 2.92
C ILE A 383 5.96 -15.72 2.35
N ASP A 384 6.05 -15.74 1.02
CA ASP A 384 7.23 -16.15 0.29
C ASP A 384 7.90 -14.93 -0.38
N MET A 385 9.19 -14.75 -0.13
CA MET A 385 9.94 -13.57 -0.58
C MET A 385 11.25 -13.95 -1.25
N ILE A 386 11.56 -13.30 -2.37
CA ILE A 386 12.86 -13.42 -3.02
C ILE A 386 13.40 -12.06 -3.44
N ASN A 387 14.73 -11.90 -3.36
CA ASN A 387 15.45 -10.75 -3.88
C ASN A 387 15.08 -9.42 -3.21
N ILE A 388 14.93 -9.39 -1.88
CA ILE A 388 14.59 -8.18 -1.13
C ILE A 388 15.87 -7.38 -0.83
N PRO A 389 16.13 -6.25 -1.50
CA PRO A 389 17.42 -5.56 -1.44
C PRO A 389 17.67 -4.82 -0.11
N THR A 390 16.67 -4.70 0.75
CA THR A 390 16.81 -4.13 2.10
C THR A 390 16.30 -5.12 3.16
N GLN A 391 15.23 -4.81 3.90
CA GLN A 391 14.71 -5.66 4.98
C GLN A 391 13.61 -6.61 4.51
N THR A 392 13.68 -7.87 4.93
CA THR A 392 12.56 -8.80 4.76
C THR A 392 11.37 -8.40 5.65
N ILE A 393 11.62 -8.13 6.93
CA ILE A 393 10.65 -7.54 7.87
C ILE A 393 11.28 -6.27 8.47
N GLY A 394 10.64 -5.12 8.28
CA GLY A 394 11.16 -3.83 8.74
C GLY A 394 10.15 -3.02 9.54
N PHE A 395 10.42 -2.80 10.83
CA PHE A 395 9.74 -1.83 11.68
C PHE A 395 10.65 -0.63 11.92
N ASN A 396 10.14 0.56 11.60
CA ASN A 396 10.84 1.82 11.85
C ASN A 396 9.89 2.84 12.49
N MET A 397 10.03 3.06 13.80
CA MET A 397 9.33 4.10 14.55
C MET A 397 10.04 5.48 14.52
N PHE A 398 11.07 5.64 13.68
CA PHE A 398 11.84 6.86 13.43
C PHE A 398 11.71 7.34 11.98
N TYR A 399 10.59 7.04 11.31
CA TYR A 399 10.41 7.38 9.89
C TYR A 399 10.70 8.87 9.61
N GLU A 400 11.46 9.14 8.55
CA GLU A 400 12.00 10.48 8.15
C GLU A 400 12.91 11.16 9.20
N GLY A 401 13.29 10.46 10.27
CA GLY A 401 14.18 10.95 11.32
C GLY A 401 15.44 10.11 11.49
N ALA A 402 16.28 10.51 12.45
CA ALA A 402 17.49 9.78 12.79
C ALA A 402 17.14 8.44 13.47
N SER A 403 17.71 7.35 12.98
CA SER A 403 17.58 6.01 13.57
C SER A 403 18.64 5.79 14.67
N PRO A 404 18.44 4.80 15.56
CA PRO A 404 19.44 4.43 16.58
C PRO A 404 20.76 3.96 15.96
N VAL A 405 21.88 4.34 16.59
CA VAL A 405 23.22 3.89 16.20
C VAL A 405 23.56 2.60 16.94
N LEU A 406 23.87 1.53 16.21
CA LEU A 406 24.03 0.17 16.76
C LEU A 406 25.50 -0.31 16.88
N GLU A 407 26.46 0.52 16.44
CA GLU A 407 27.89 0.22 16.43
C GLU A 407 28.71 1.20 17.28
N ASP A 408 29.71 0.66 17.99
CA ASP A 408 30.76 1.46 18.63
C ASP A 408 31.69 2.01 17.53
N GLY A 409 31.42 3.22 17.05
CA GLY A 409 32.27 3.88 16.04
C GLY A 409 31.55 4.40 14.80
N GLN A 410 30.25 4.11 14.61
CA GLN A 410 29.37 4.87 13.70
C GLN A 410 29.07 6.25 14.30
N LYS A 411 30.12 7.03 14.49
CA LYS A 411 30.05 8.44 14.87
C LYS A 411 29.88 9.24 13.59
N GLU A 412 28.64 9.38 13.11
CA GLU A 412 28.36 10.59 12.33
C GLU A 412 28.56 11.80 13.25
N GLU A 413 29.21 12.84 12.73
CA GLU A 413 29.39 14.13 13.39
C GLU A 413 28.01 14.74 13.72
N GLY A 414 27.45 14.39 14.88
CA GLY A 414 26.17 14.93 15.33
C GLY A 414 25.47 14.12 16.43
N ASN A 415 25.63 12.80 16.50
CA ASN A 415 24.89 11.98 17.46
C ASN A 415 25.77 11.49 18.62
N LYS A 416 26.05 12.40 19.57
CA LYS A 416 26.66 12.08 20.88
C LYS A 416 25.65 11.95 22.02
N ALA A 417 24.34 12.07 21.76
CA ALA A 417 23.35 12.06 22.84
C ALA A 417 22.91 10.62 23.17
N PRO A 418 22.78 10.26 24.47
CA PRO A 418 22.01 9.08 24.85
C PRO A 418 20.60 9.18 24.25
N GLU A 419 19.98 8.04 23.98
CA GLU A 419 18.64 7.94 23.41
C GLU A 419 17.68 8.89 24.13
N LYS A 420 17.26 9.96 23.45
CA LYS A 420 16.40 11.00 24.03
C LYS A 420 15.02 10.41 24.24
N THR A 421 14.67 10.15 25.49
CA THR A 421 13.30 9.77 25.87
C THR A 421 12.40 10.99 25.84
N PHE A 422 11.20 10.84 25.30
CA PHE A 422 10.17 11.87 25.31
C PHE A 422 9.04 11.49 26.25
N ALA A 423 8.21 12.47 26.64
CA ALA A 423 6.97 12.18 27.36
C ALA A 423 6.04 11.36 26.47
N VAL A 424 5.39 10.34 27.03
CA VAL A 424 4.35 9.60 26.34
C VAL A 424 3.09 10.45 26.30
N THR A 425 2.61 10.76 25.10
CA THR A 425 1.39 11.53 24.85
C THR A 425 0.51 10.79 23.83
N GLU A 426 -0.63 11.36 23.46
CA GLU A 426 -1.45 10.85 22.34
C GLU A 426 -0.72 10.88 20.98
N GLU A 427 0.40 11.61 20.88
CA GLU A 427 1.24 11.69 19.68
C GLU A 427 2.32 10.59 19.62
N THR A 428 2.46 9.80 20.68
CA THR A 428 3.38 8.68 20.75
C THR A 428 2.73 7.46 20.09
N PRO A 429 3.26 6.96 18.95
CA PRO A 429 2.67 5.82 18.25
C PRO A 429 2.88 4.52 19.02
N VAL A 430 1.93 3.59 18.88
CA VAL A 430 1.99 2.26 19.51
C VAL A 430 1.88 1.17 18.45
N PHE A 431 2.84 0.23 18.46
CA PHE A 431 2.78 -1.02 17.69
C PHE A 431 2.81 -2.19 18.66
N ARG A 432 1.79 -3.05 18.63
CA ARG A 432 1.73 -4.22 19.49
C ARG A 432 0.94 -5.39 18.93
N ASN A 433 1.15 -6.60 19.44
CA ASN A 433 0.36 -7.79 19.09
C ASN A 433 0.39 -8.06 17.57
N ILE A 434 1.59 -8.33 17.05
CA ILE A 434 1.82 -8.61 15.64
C ILE A 434 2.48 -9.98 15.52
N TYR A 435 1.89 -10.83 14.69
CA TYR A 435 2.21 -12.25 14.63
C TYR A 435 2.59 -12.63 13.20
N PHE A 436 3.76 -13.23 13.06
CA PHE A 436 4.29 -13.75 11.80
C PHE A 436 4.41 -15.26 11.92
N LYS A 437 3.91 -16.00 10.93
CA LYS A 437 4.03 -17.46 10.89
C LYS A 437 4.34 -17.97 9.49
N ASN A 438 5.30 -18.88 9.34
CA ASN A 438 5.63 -19.45 8.03
C ASN A 438 6.02 -18.37 7.01
N ILE A 439 7.06 -17.61 7.35
CA ILE A 439 7.66 -16.61 6.48
C ILE A 439 8.95 -17.18 5.90
N THR A 440 9.07 -17.17 4.57
CA THR A 440 10.26 -17.64 3.86
C THR A 440 10.86 -16.49 3.06
N ALA A 441 12.15 -16.23 3.24
CA ALA A 441 12.87 -15.26 2.43
C ALA A 441 14.24 -15.77 1.98
N THR A 442 14.59 -15.51 0.73
CA THR A 442 15.88 -15.89 0.14
C THR A 442 16.48 -14.74 -0.66
N ASN A 443 17.82 -14.65 -0.65
CA ASN A 443 18.59 -13.64 -1.37
C ASN A 443 18.17 -12.21 -0.98
N SER A 444 18.10 -11.93 0.33
CA SER A 444 17.72 -10.62 0.86
C SER A 444 18.87 -9.94 1.63
N ASP A 445 18.88 -8.62 1.77
CA ASP A 445 19.99 -7.93 2.47
C ASP A 445 19.93 -8.14 3.99
N GLU A 446 18.83 -7.78 4.64
CA GLU A 446 18.66 -7.92 6.10
C GLU A 446 17.40 -8.73 6.43
N ALA A 447 17.49 -9.62 7.42
CA ALA A 447 16.37 -10.46 7.79
C ALA A 447 15.27 -9.64 8.49
N ILE A 448 15.56 -9.10 9.68
CA ILE A 448 14.53 -8.49 10.52
C ILE A 448 15.08 -7.26 11.21
N THR A 449 14.39 -6.13 11.07
CA THR A 449 14.67 -4.90 11.84
C THR A 449 13.44 -4.55 12.67
N LEU A 450 13.60 -4.51 14.00
CA LEU A 450 12.55 -4.19 14.97
C LEU A 450 12.94 -2.94 15.77
N PHE A 451 12.68 -1.74 15.23
CA PHE A 451 13.05 -0.49 15.90
C PHE A 451 11.85 0.17 16.58
N GLY A 452 11.78 0.01 17.90
CA GLY A 452 10.85 0.69 18.80
C GLY A 452 11.37 2.04 19.32
N LEU A 453 10.63 2.65 20.26
CA LEU A 453 11.04 3.88 20.95
C LEU A 453 11.37 3.57 22.42
N ALA A 454 12.41 4.18 23.01
CA ALA A 454 12.70 3.99 24.43
C ALA A 454 11.53 4.29 25.38
N GLU A 455 10.72 5.31 25.10
CA GLU A 455 9.53 5.63 25.91
C GLU A 455 8.31 4.78 25.57
N MET A 456 8.30 4.11 24.42
CA MET A 456 7.19 3.30 23.92
C MET A 456 7.72 2.11 23.11
N ASN A 457 8.07 1.04 23.82
CA ASN A 457 8.69 -0.10 23.18
C ASN A 457 7.75 -0.77 22.16
N LEU A 458 8.32 -1.26 21.06
CA LEU A 458 7.62 -2.19 20.17
C LEU A 458 7.26 -3.44 20.98
N LYS A 459 5.98 -3.84 20.99
CA LYS A 459 5.51 -4.79 22.02
C LYS A 459 4.87 -6.06 21.46
N ASN A 460 5.20 -7.20 22.03
CA ASN A 460 4.54 -8.48 21.75
C ASN A 460 4.52 -8.81 20.25
N ILE A 461 5.72 -9.04 19.70
CA ILE A 461 5.92 -9.49 18.33
C ILE A 461 6.36 -10.95 18.37
N VAL A 462 5.66 -11.80 17.62
CA VAL A 462 5.97 -13.24 17.57
C VAL A 462 6.28 -13.62 16.13
N ILE A 463 7.41 -14.28 15.92
CA ILE A 463 7.80 -14.84 14.62
C ILE A 463 7.98 -16.34 14.81
N GLU A 464 7.18 -17.12 14.09
CA GLU A 464 7.07 -18.57 14.25
C GLU A 464 7.28 -19.29 12.92
N ASP A 465 7.90 -20.47 12.95
CA ASP A 465 8.04 -21.39 11.82
C ASP A 465 8.61 -20.71 10.55
N SER A 466 9.59 -19.82 10.69
CA SER A 466 10.07 -18.95 9.60
C SER A 466 11.53 -19.22 9.23
N GLN A 467 11.89 -19.02 7.96
CA GLN A 467 13.24 -19.22 7.44
C GLN A 467 13.72 -18.01 6.63
N PHE A 468 14.95 -17.58 6.91
CA PHE A 468 15.59 -16.44 6.27
C PHE A 468 16.99 -16.83 5.77
N GLU A 469 17.25 -16.61 4.48
CA GLU A 469 18.58 -16.62 3.88
C GLU A 469 18.91 -15.21 3.39
N THR A 470 19.75 -14.51 4.15
CA THR A 470 20.04 -13.08 3.99
C THR A 470 21.53 -12.78 4.08
N LYS A 471 21.95 -11.54 3.77
CA LYS A 471 23.32 -11.11 4.02
C LYS A 471 23.54 -10.82 5.51
N LYS A 472 22.69 -9.98 6.10
CA LYS A 472 22.73 -9.52 7.49
C LYS A 472 21.63 -10.19 8.32
N GLY A 473 21.89 -10.31 9.61
CA GLY A 473 20.99 -10.93 10.57
C GLY A 473 19.81 -10.05 10.98
N LEU A 474 19.47 -10.07 12.27
CA LEU A 474 18.36 -9.30 12.84
C LEU A 474 18.81 -8.27 13.89
N SER A 475 18.03 -7.20 14.01
CA SER A 475 18.22 -6.13 15.00
C SER A 475 16.93 -5.87 15.78
N ILE A 476 17.02 -5.86 17.12
CA ILE A 476 15.91 -5.60 18.03
C ILE A 476 16.28 -4.45 18.96
N VAL A 477 15.56 -3.35 18.85
CA VAL A 477 15.88 -2.07 19.50
C VAL A 477 14.63 -1.56 20.20
N ASP A 478 14.76 -1.29 21.50
CA ASP A 478 13.69 -0.75 22.34
C ASP A 478 12.37 -1.52 22.18
N ALA A 479 12.46 -2.83 22.37
CA ALA A 479 11.35 -3.76 22.22
C ALA A 479 11.04 -4.52 23.53
N ASP A 480 9.80 -4.98 23.66
CA ASP A 480 9.30 -5.73 24.82
C ASP A 480 8.49 -6.96 24.37
N GLY A 481 8.93 -8.16 24.76
CA GLY A 481 8.15 -9.38 24.52
C GLY A 481 8.28 -9.91 23.09
N ILE A 482 9.49 -9.90 22.54
CA ILE A 482 9.76 -10.47 21.22
C ILE A 482 10.05 -11.97 21.34
N GLN A 483 9.39 -12.80 20.54
CA GLN A 483 9.54 -14.25 20.59
C GLN A 483 9.86 -14.81 19.20
N LEU A 484 10.96 -15.55 19.09
CA LEU A 484 11.33 -16.32 17.91
C LEU A 484 11.16 -17.81 18.19
N LYS A 485 10.23 -18.46 17.49
CA LYS A 485 9.86 -19.87 17.68
C LYS A 485 10.12 -20.65 16.41
N ASN A 486 11.03 -21.62 16.44
CA ASN A 486 11.39 -22.41 15.25
C ASN A 486 11.74 -21.49 14.07
N VAL A 487 12.69 -20.58 14.29
CA VAL A 487 13.17 -19.63 13.27
C VAL A 487 14.57 -20.04 12.84
N LYS A 488 14.79 -20.17 11.53
CA LYS A 488 16.09 -20.45 10.93
C LYS A 488 16.62 -19.22 10.23
N LEU A 489 17.85 -18.83 10.54
CA LEU A 489 18.51 -17.67 9.94
C LEU A 489 19.90 -18.07 9.45
N LYS A 490 20.05 -18.14 8.13
CA LYS A 490 21.33 -18.26 7.44
C LYS A 490 21.77 -16.87 7.00
N TYR A 491 22.95 -16.45 7.45
CA TYR A 491 23.47 -15.11 7.16
C TYR A 491 24.96 -15.12 6.83
N SER A 492 25.39 -14.21 5.96
CA SER A 492 26.76 -14.17 5.42
C SER A 492 27.63 -13.01 5.89
N GLU A 493 27.08 -12.04 6.61
CA GLU A 493 27.78 -10.81 7.04
C GLU A 493 27.35 -10.39 8.46
N GLY A 494 28.31 -9.90 9.24
CA GLY A 494 28.02 -9.26 10.53
C GLY A 494 27.59 -10.21 11.66
N THR A 495 26.66 -9.75 12.50
CA THR A 495 26.13 -10.47 13.67
C THR A 495 24.74 -11.01 13.35
N GLY A 496 24.46 -12.25 13.78
CA GLY A 496 23.17 -12.91 13.55
C GLY A 496 22.00 -12.24 14.27
N ALA A 497 22.17 -11.82 15.52
CA ALA A 497 21.17 -11.06 16.26
C ALA A 497 21.80 -9.96 17.13
N THR A 498 21.33 -8.71 17.00
CA THR A 498 21.72 -7.59 17.88
C THR A 498 20.52 -7.11 18.70
N ILE A 499 20.66 -7.10 20.02
CA ILE A 499 19.60 -6.71 20.97
C ILE A 499 20.04 -5.45 21.74
N TYR A 500 19.30 -4.36 21.63
CA TYR A 500 19.58 -3.07 22.28
C TYR A 500 18.39 -2.57 23.10
N ASN A 501 18.63 -2.17 24.35
CA ASN A 501 17.65 -1.64 25.30
C ASN A 501 16.30 -2.39 25.35
N SER A 502 16.33 -3.70 25.14
CA SER A 502 15.12 -4.50 24.93
C SER A 502 14.89 -5.48 26.07
N LYS A 503 13.63 -5.82 26.33
CA LYS A 503 13.24 -6.66 27.46
C LYS A 503 12.33 -7.82 27.06
N ASN A 504 12.38 -8.90 27.84
CA ASN A 504 11.57 -10.11 27.60
C ASN A 504 11.76 -10.66 26.18
N ILE A 505 13.01 -10.85 25.77
CA ILE A 505 13.34 -11.34 24.43
C ILE A 505 13.60 -12.85 24.51
N ASP A 506 12.82 -13.62 23.76
CA ASP A 506 12.93 -15.08 23.71
C ASP A 506 13.51 -15.52 22.36
N LEU A 507 14.80 -15.87 22.35
CA LEU A 507 15.52 -16.37 21.19
C LEU A 507 15.73 -17.89 21.24
N GLN A 508 15.12 -18.61 22.18
CA GLN A 508 15.43 -20.04 22.37
C GLN A 508 15.11 -20.89 21.13
N GLY A 509 14.16 -20.45 20.31
CA GLY A 509 13.79 -21.09 19.04
C GLY A 509 14.56 -20.61 17.81
N LEU A 510 15.57 -19.74 17.96
CA LEU A 510 16.38 -19.23 16.86
C LEU A 510 17.57 -20.16 16.56
N GLN A 511 17.67 -20.61 15.32
CA GLN A 511 18.79 -21.38 14.77
C GLN A 511 19.59 -20.46 13.85
N LEU A 512 20.89 -20.30 14.14
CA LEU A 512 21.81 -19.42 13.43
C LEU A 512 22.81 -20.24 12.62
N GLU A 513 22.88 -19.97 11.32
CA GLU A 513 23.83 -20.62 10.39
C GLU A 513 24.76 -19.56 9.79
N SER A 514 25.98 -19.45 10.33
CA SER A 514 27.05 -18.60 9.81
C SER A 514 28.41 -19.00 10.37
N THR A 515 29.50 -18.58 9.70
CA THR A 515 30.87 -18.68 10.21
C THR A 515 31.28 -17.46 11.05
N HIS A 516 30.49 -16.39 11.04
CA HIS A 516 30.79 -15.13 11.72
C HIS A 516 30.51 -15.20 13.22
N LYS A 517 31.36 -14.53 14.01
CA LYS A 517 31.21 -14.37 15.46
C LYS A 517 31.40 -12.90 15.87
N PRO A 518 30.74 -12.41 16.93
CA PRO A 518 29.71 -13.11 17.71
C PRO A 518 28.45 -13.35 16.87
N THR A 519 27.74 -14.44 17.12
CA THR A 519 26.44 -14.72 16.50
C THR A 519 25.33 -13.90 17.16
N ILE A 520 25.45 -13.61 18.46
CA ILE A 520 24.52 -12.73 19.19
C ILE A 520 25.28 -11.63 19.94
N LYS A 521 24.83 -10.39 19.78
CA LYS A 521 25.31 -9.20 20.48
C LYS A 521 24.19 -8.61 21.35
N ILE A 522 24.47 -8.40 22.63
CA ILE A 522 23.55 -7.81 23.61
C ILE A 522 24.17 -6.52 24.14
N VAL A 523 23.45 -5.42 23.97
CA VAL A 523 23.90 -4.06 24.26
C VAL A 523 22.82 -3.27 25.02
N GLY A 524 23.22 -2.17 25.67
CA GLY A 524 22.31 -1.21 26.30
C GLY A 524 21.95 -1.52 27.76
N ALA A 525 22.02 -0.48 28.60
CA ALA A 525 21.84 -0.58 30.05
C ALA A 525 20.42 -0.98 30.48
N LYS A 526 19.42 -0.81 29.60
CA LYS A 526 18.01 -1.16 29.87
C LYS A 526 17.66 -2.59 29.46
N THR A 527 18.59 -3.33 28.84
CA THR A 527 18.33 -4.69 28.37
C THR A 527 18.13 -5.66 29.54
N SER A 528 17.10 -6.49 29.48
CA SER A 528 16.78 -7.46 30.55
C SER A 528 15.95 -8.66 30.08
N ALA A 529 16.09 -9.80 30.78
CA ALA A 529 15.33 -11.03 30.49
C ALA A 529 15.43 -11.51 29.02
N VAL A 530 16.64 -11.54 28.49
CA VAL A 530 16.96 -12.17 27.18
C VAL A 530 17.24 -13.65 27.41
N LYS A 531 16.50 -14.54 26.73
CA LYS A 531 16.75 -15.98 26.73
C LYS A 531 17.46 -16.37 25.43
N LEU A 532 18.57 -17.09 25.55
CA LEU A 532 19.42 -17.45 24.40
C LEU A 532 19.11 -18.85 23.82
N PRO A 533 19.44 -19.10 22.53
CA PRO A 533 19.56 -20.45 22.02
C PRO A 533 20.56 -21.27 22.83
N LYS A 534 20.33 -22.58 22.98
CA LYS A 534 21.16 -23.46 23.83
C LYS A 534 22.64 -23.48 23.45
N ASP A 535 22.93 -23.30 22.15
CA ASP A 535 24.27 -23.44 21.57
C ASP A 535 25.06 -22.12 21.52
N VAL A 536 24.46 -20.99 21.92
CA VAL A 536 25.13 -19.67 21.90
C VAL A 536 25.82 -19.40 23.24
N LYS A 537 27.14 -19.62 23.29
CA LYS A 537 28.01 -19.38 24.45
C LYS A 537 29.43 -18.97 24.02
N GLY A 538 30.23 -18.46 24.97
CA GLY A 538 31.63 -18.11 24.71
C GLY A 538 31.76 -17.06 23.61
N GLU A 539 32.62 -17.30 22.62
CA GLU A 539 32.84 -16.39 21.47
C GLU A 539 31.59 -16.12 20.62
N GLN A 540 30.56 -16.96 20.73
CA GLN A 540 29.29 -16.77 20.03
C GLN A 540 28.47 -15.61 20.61
N LEU A 541 28.75 -15.20 21.85
CA LEU A 541 27.97 -14.22 22.58
C LEU A 541 28.85 -13.03 22.99
N SER A 542 28.43 -11.83 22.59
CA SER A 542 29.00 -10.58 23.10
C SER A 542 27.97 -9.85 23.94
N ILE A 543 28.33 -9.49 25.18
CA ILE A 543 27.51 -8.67 26.08
C ILE A 543 28.32 -7.43 26.44
N SER A 544 27.77 -6.25 26.18
CA SER A 544 28.45 -4.99 26.50
C SER A 544 28.57 -4.73 28.00
N LYS A 545 29.52 -3.87 28.38
CA LYS A 545 29.85 -3.61 29.79
C LYS A 545 28.71 -2.94 30.56
N GLU A 546 27.91 -2.11 29.88
CA GLU A 546 26.77 -1.41 30.45
C GLU A 546 25.54 -2.30 30.61
N THR A 547 25.50 -3.46 29.97
CA THR A 547 24.39 -4.43 30.11
C THR A 547 24.53 -5.20 31.43
N ALA A 548 23.46 -5.24 32.23
CA ALA A 548 23.50 -5.95 33.50
C ALA A 548 23.78 -7.45 33.30
N LYS A 549 24.70 -8.04 34.06
CA LYS A 549 25.06 -9.48 33.93
C LYS A 549 23.85 -10.44 34.04
N LYS A 550 22.85 -10.08 34.86
CA LYS A 550 21.60 -10.84 35.04
C LYS A 550 20.56 -10.65 33.93
N ALA A 551 20.87 -9.82 32.93
CA ALA A 551 19.97 -9.52 31.81
C ALA A 551 19.79 -10.72 30.88
N VAL A 552 20.75 -11.64 30.86
CA VAL A 552 20.81 -12.79 29.96
C VAL A 552 20.61 -14.08 30.76
N LYS A 553 19.72 -14.94 30.28
CA LYS A 553 19.32 -16.21 30.93
C LYS A 553 19.59 -17.41 30.02
#